data_AF-A0A3M1G4Z2-F1
#
_entry.id   AF-A0A3M1G4Z2-F1
#
_cell.length_a   1.000
_cell.length_b   1.000
_cell.length_c   1.000
_cell.angle_alpha   90.00
_cell.angle_beta   90.00
_cell.angle_gamma   90.00
#
_symmetry.space_group_name_H-M   'P 1'
#
loop_
_entity.id
_entity.type
_entity.pdbx_description
1 polymer ?
#
loop_
_entity_poly.entity_id
_entity_poly.type
_entity_poly.pdbx_seq_one_letter_code
_entity_poly.pdbx_strand_id
1 'polypeptide(L)'
;MLTRYEVTPEMLLYRFSELIPQFFGIRLHFLRFHNTATGYRLIKQLNMSQVLVPSGIGLSEHFCRRWLSVRLLREMEQGQGPAAPADPPLVGVQLSEFLESGERFLCIGFGRPLAMQPDVKSSVIVGFPVDGDLMKVVRFADDPAIPREIIHETCERCPLTAEQCAVRGAEPVILQAKQAERERRLALSRLAAQLREE
;
A
#
# COMPACT_ATOMS: atom_id res chain seq x y z
N MET A 1 23.50 0.23 4.89
CA MET A 1 23.25 1.68 4.85
C MET A 1 22.90 2.24 6.23
N LEU A 2 21.89 1.68 6.92
CA LEU A 2 21.51 2.12 8.28
C LEU A 2 22.71 2.20 9.24
N THR A 3 23.46 1.09 9.38
CA THR A 3 24.65 1.04 10.25
C THR A 3 25.77 1.98 9.79
N ARG A 4 26.00 2.07 8.47
CA ARG A 4 27.11 2.86 7.90
C ARG A 4 26.94 4.36 8.12
N TYR A 5 25.70 4.86 8.10
CA TYR A 5 25.39 6.28 8.22
C TYR A 5 24.74 6.63 9.57
N GLU A 6 24.55 5.65 10.46
CA GLU A 6 23.91 5.83 11.78
C GLU A 6 22.55 6.56 11.70
N VAL A 7 21.76 6.24 10.68
CA VAL A 7 20.45 6.86 10.42
C VAL A 7 19.30 5.89 10.70
N THR A 8 18.15 6.46 11.04
CA THR A 8 16.90 5.69 11.14
C THR A 8 16.39 5.26 9.76
N PRO A 9 15.57 4.19 9.68
CA PRO A 9 14.87 3.82 8.46
C PRO A 9 14.11 4.97 7.80
N GLU A 10 13.43 5.81 8.60
CA GLU A 10 12.67 6.94 8.12
C GLU A 10 13.57 7.99 7.48
N MET A 11 14.72 8.31 8.10
CA MET A 11 15.69 9.25 7.53
C MET A 11 16.27 8.71 6.23
N LEU A 12 16.65 7.43 6.18
CA LEU A 12 17.19 6.80 4.97
C LEU A 12 16.18 6.86 3.81
N LEU A 13 14.95 6.42 4.04
CA LEU A 13 13.93 6.38 3.00
C LEU A 13 13.42 7.77 2.62
N TYR A 14 13.42 8.73 3.54
CA TYR A 14 13.16 10.12 3.21
C TYR A 14 14.27 10.68 2.30
N ARG A 15 15.55 10.40 2.59
CA ARG A 15 16.67 10.77 1.70
C ARG A 15 16.56 10.13 0.32
N PHE A 16 16.04 8.89 0.22
CA PHE A 16 15.78 8.28 -1.08
C PHE A 16 14.76 9.09 -1.89
N SER A 17 13.74 9.65 -1.24
CA SER A 17 12.75 10.53 -1.91
C SER A 17 13.33 11.81 -2.49
N GLU A 18 14.48 12.26 -1.99
CA GLU A 18 15.17 13.46 -2.48
C GLU A 18 16.20 13.09 -3.56
N LEU A 19 17.00 12.04 -3.33
CA LEU A 19 18.14 11.69 -4.17
C LEU A 19 17.77 10.85 -5.39
N ILE A 20 16.88 9.86 -5.24
CA ILE A 20 16.60 8.91 -6.33
C ILE A 20 15.99 9.61 -7.55
N PRO A 21 14.96 10.47 -7.39
CA PRO A 21 14.40 11.21 -8.52
C PRO A 21 15.43 12.13 -9.19
N GLN A 22 16.25 12.82 -8.40
CA GLN A 22 17.21 13.79 -8.90
C GLN A 22 18.37 13.14 -9.68
N PHE A 23 18.94 12.06 -9.17
CA PHE A 23 20.16 11.47 -9.72
C PHE A 23 19.91 10.30 -10.67
N PHE A 24 18.75 9.62 -10.57
CA PHE A 24 18.42 8.45 -11.38
C PHE A 24 17.19 8.64 -12.26
N GLY A 25 16.45 9.75 -12.12
CA GLY A 25 15.22 9.98 -12.88
C GLY A 25 14.06 9.05 -12.50
N ILE A 26 14.21 8.27 -11.42
CA ILE A 26 13.21 7.30 -10.99
C ILE A 26 12.24 7.97 -10.00
N ARG A 27 10.96 7.98 -10.36
CA ARG A 27 9.88 8.44 -9.47
C ARG A 27 9.67 7.44 -8.35
N LEU A 28 9.15 7.91 -7.22
CA LEU A 28 8.75 7.03 -6.12
C LEU A 28 7.59 7.60 -5.31
N HIS A 29 7.00 6.74 -4.51
CA HIS A 29 6.17 7.17 -3.39
C HIS A 29 6.81 6.75 -2.07
N PHE A 30 6.54 7.52 -1.02
CA PHE A 30 6.92 7.25 0.35
C PHE A 30 5.64 7.16 1.18
N LEU A 31 5.52 6.09 1.97
CA LEU A 31 4.39 5.90 2.86
C LEU A 31 4.89 5.57 4.26
N ARG A 32 4.28 6.22 5.25
CA ARG A 32 4.47 5.91 6.66
C ARG A 32 3.14 5.57 7.31
N PHE A 33 3.07 4.40 7.92
CA PHE A 33 1.89 3.96 8.67
C PHE A 33 2.22 3.72 10.13
N HIS A 34 1.24 3.96 10.99
CA HIS A 34 1.21 3.48 12.37
C HIS A 34 0.06 2.50 12.56
N ASN A 35 0.25 1.55 13.48
CA ASN A 35 -0.90 0.82 14.01
C ASN A 35 -1.70 1.70 14.99
N THR A 36 -2.98 1.39 15.10
CA THR A 36 -3.91 1.97 16.05
C THR A 36 -4.73 0.85 16.69
N ALA A 37 -5.49 1.16 17.74
CA ALA A 37 -6.38 0.18 18.38
C ALA A 37 -7.40 -0.44 17.41
N THR A 38 -7.78 0.27 16.35
CA THR A 38 -8.83 -0.13 15.40
C THR A 38 -8.30 -0.46 14.00
N GLY A 39 -7.00 -0.36 13.74
CA GLY A 39 -6.44 -0.63 12.42
C GLY A 39 -5.12 0.06 12.16
N TYR A 40 -5.01 0.70 10.98
CA TYR A 40 -3.78 1.35 10.54
C TYR A 40 -4.07 2.75 10.04
N ARG A 41 -3.17 3.68 10.38
CA ARG A 41 -3.28 5.09 10.00
C ARG A 41 -2.10 5.47 9.12
N LEU A 42 -2.40 6.08 7.97
CA LEU A 42 -1.41 6.75 7.15
C LEU A 42 -1.00 8.07 7.83
N ILE A 43 0.28 8.20 8.16
CA ILE A 43 0.83 9.33 8.92
C ILE A 43 1.50 10.34 8.01
N LYS A 44 2.25 9.84 7.03
CA LYS A 44 2.96 10.67 6.06
C LYS A 44 2.93 9.99 4.71
N GLN A 45 2.66 10.79 3.71
CA GLN A 45 2.69 10.40 2.31
C GLN A 45 3.47 11.44 1.52
N LEU A 46 4.32 10.97 0.64
CA LEU A 46 4.82 11.74 -0.48
C LEU A 46 4.60 10.87 -1.71
N ASN A 47 4.00 11.42 -2.76
CA ASN A 47 3.71 10.67 -3.95
C ASN A 47 4.20 11.44 -5.17
N MET A 48 5.27 10.93 -5.79
CA MET A 48 5.81 11.46 -7.04
C MET A 48 5.41 10.60 -8.24
N SER A 49 4.81 9.42 -8.00
CA SER A 49 4.10 8.67 -9.03
C SER A 49 2.72 9.30 -9.25
N GLN A 50 2.29 9.41 -10.50
CA GLN A 50 0.95 9.93 -10.85
C GLN A 50 -0.20 9.02 -10.38
N VAL A 51 0.14 7.85 -9.83
CA VAL A 51 -0.82 6.91 -9.24
C VAL A 51 -1.37 7.53 -7.97
N LEU A 52 -2.66 7.84 -7.98
CA LEU A 52 -3.38 8.29 -6.80
C LEU A 52 -3.10 7.30 -5.66
N VAL A 53 -2.25 7.68 -4.68
CA VAL A 53 -2.53 7.20 -3.32
C VAL A 53 -3.89 7.80 -3.01
N PRO A 54 -4.91 7.02 -2.67
CA PRO A 54 -6.27 7.41 -2.99
C PRO A 54 -6.64 8.68 -2.23
N SER A 55 -6.64 9.80 -2.94
CA SER A 55 -7.14 11.06 -2.41
C SER A 55 -8.65 10.86 -2.27
N GLY A 56 -9.13 10.70 -1.03
CA GLY A 56 -10.53 10.40 -0.76
C GLY A 56 -10.82 8.99 -0.22
N ILE A 57 -9.83 8.32 0.39
CA ILE A 57 -10.12 7.27 1.38
C ILE A 57 -10.96 7.93 2.49
N GLY A 58 -12.19 7.47 2.68
CA GLY A 58 -13.03 7.93 3.77
C GLY A 58 -12.35 7.70 5.13
N LEU A 59 -12.61 8.57 6.11
CA LEU A 59 -12.03 8.47 7.46
C LEU A 59 -12.24 7.09 8.13
N SER A 60 -13.22 6.32 7.66
CA SER A 60 -13.62 5.00 8.17
C SER A 60 -13.23 3.83 7.26
N GLU A 61 -12.52 4.06 6.16
CA GLU A 61 -12.11 3.00 5.25
C GLU A 61 -10.80 2.33 5.70
N HIS A 62 -10.68 1.04 5.44
CA HIS A 62 -9.54 0.23 5.86
C HIS A 62 -8.60 -0.02 4.69
N PHE A 63 -7.38 0.52 4.79
CA PHE A 63 -6.30 0.25 3.84
C PHE A 63 -6.13 -1.26 3.59
N CYS A 64 -5.83 -1.60 2.33
CA CYS A 64 -5.59 -2.98 1.94
C CYS A 64 -4.47 -3.60 2.80
N ARG A 65 -4.79 -4.72 3.45
CA ARG A 65 -3.87 -5.40 4.39
C ARG A 65 -2.68 -6.10 3.70
N ARG A 66 -2.65 -6.08 2.35
CA ARG A 66 -1.56 -6.57 1.51
C ARG A 66 -0.54 -5.52 1.13
N TRP A 67 -0.80 -4.23 1.40
CA TRP A 67 0.24 -3.22 1.20
C TRP A 67 1.44 -3.56 2.06
N LEU A 68 2.66 -3.44 1.51
CA LEU A 68 3.89 -3.75 2.26
C LEU A 68 3.95 -3.02 3.60
N SER A 69 3.56 -1.73 3.64
CA SER A 69 3.51 -0.94 4.86
C SER A 69 2.58 -1.54 5.91
N VAL A 70 1.44 -2.07 5.51
CA VAL A 70 0.46 -2.68 6.42
C VAL A 70 0.86 -4.10 6.79
N ARG A 71 1.40 -4.88 5.84
CA ARG A 71 1.93 -6.23 6.06
C ARG A 71 3.01 -6.23 7.15
N LEU A 72 3.97 -5.30 7.07
CA LEU A 72 5.03 -5.16 8.09
C LEU A 72 4.47 -4.88 9.50
N LEU A 73 3.41 -4.08 9.62
CA LEU A 73 2.75 -3.83 10.91
C LEU A 73 2.07 -5.09 11.45
N ARG A 74 1.38 -5.83 10.58
CA ARG A 74 0.72 -7.10 10.94
C ARG A 74 1.71 -8.16 11.38
N GLU A 75 2.83 -8.29 10.67
CA GLU A 75 3.91 -9.22 11.03
C GLU A 75 4.45 -8.89 12.42
N MET A 76 4.68 -7.61 12.72
CA MET A 76 5.05 -7.18 14.07
C MET A 76 3.97 -7.43 15.12
N GLU A 77 2.69 -7.29 14.79
CA GLU A 77 1.56 -7.67 15.67
C GLU A 77 1.51 -9.18 15.95
N GLN A 78 2.00 -10.00 15.03
CA GLN A 78 2.14 -11.44 15.16
C GLN A 78 3.46 -11.87 15.83
N GLY A 79 4.21 -10.92 16.39
CA GLY A 79 5.46 -11.19 17.10
C GLY A 79 6.69 -11.35 16.20
N GLN A 80 6.60 -10.99 14.91
CA GLN A 80 7.75 -10.99 14.01
C GLN A 80 8.50 -9.65 14.08
N GLY A 81 9.83 -9.69 14.11
CA GLY A 81 10.64 -8.47 14.08
C GLY A 81 10.95 -7.90 15.48
N PRO A 82 11.28 -6.60 15.57
CA PRO A 82 11.90 -6.02 16.76
C PRO A 82 10.93 -5.93 17.95
N ALA A 83 11.39 -6.37 19.13
CA ALA A 83 10.65 -6.23 20.38
C ALA A 83 10.83 -4.83 20.97
N ALA A 84 12.02 -4.24 20.80
CA ALA A 84 12.37 -2.91 21.27
C ALA A 84 12.77 -1.97 20.11
N PRO A 85 12.66 -0.64 20.28
CA PRO A 85 13.07 0.34 19.25
C PRO A 85 14.56 0.29 18.86
N ALA A 86 15.40 -0.30 19.71
CA ALA A 86 16.83 -0.46 19.49
C ALA A 86 17.19 -1.72 18.67
N ASP A 87 16.27 -2.66 18.54
CA ASP A 87 16.49 -3.90 17.80
C ASP A 87 16.54 -3.64 16.28
N PRO A 88 17.17 -4.54 15.50
CA PRO A 88 17.15 -4.44 14.05
C PRO A 88 15.71 -4.36 13.51
N PRO A 89 15.40 -3.41 12.61
CA PRO A 89 14.05 -3.26 12.09
C PRO A 89 13.66 -4.48 11.25
N LEU A 90 12.37 -4.81 11.26
CA LEU A 90 11.81 -5.78 10.33
C LEU A 90 11.94 -5.22 8.92
N VAL A 91 12.57 -5.96 8.00
CA VAL A 91 12.75 -5.53 6.60
C VAL A 91 11.77 -6.27 5.73
N GLY A 92 11.16 -5.58 4.77
CA GLY A 92 10.31 -6.19 3.77
C GLY A 92 10.55 -5.65 2.38
N VAL A 93 10.32 -6.53 1.40
CA VAL A 93 10.26 -6.22 -0.03
C VAL A 93 9.00 -6.86 -0.60
N GLN A 94 8.42 -6.24 -1.62
CA GLN A 94 7.23 -6.74 -2.29
C GLN A 94 7.08 -6.09 -3.67
N LEU A 95 6.74 -6.88 -4.68
CA LEU A 95 6.24 -6.37 -5.95
C LEU A 95 4.72 -6.27 -5.85
N SER A 96 4.20 -5.05 -5.76
CA SER A 96 2.76 -4.81 -5.62
C SER A 96 2.14 -4.49 -6.97
N GLU A 97 1.02 -5.10 -7.30
CA GLU A 97 0.25 -4.84 -8.53
C GLU A 97 -1.16 -4.36 -8.16
N PHE A 98 -1.54 -3.15 -8.62
CA PHE A 98 -2.89 -2.63 -8.41
C PHE A 98 -3.87 -3.36 -9.30
N LEU A 99 -4.90 -3.96 -8.69
CA LEU A 99 -5.88 -4.79 -9.38
C LEU A 99 -6.62 -4.08 -10.53
N GLU A 100 -6.94 -2.79 -10.38
CA GLU A 100 -7.72 -2.04 -11.38
C GLU A 100 -6.85 -1.49 -12.51
N SER A 101 -5.69 -0.92 -12.19
CA SER A 101 -4.82 -0.25 -13.18
C SER A 101 -3.76 -1.17 -13.78
N GLY A 102 -3.45 -2.30 -13.14
CA GLY A 102 -2.30 -3.15 -13.49
C GLY A 102 -0.95 -2.49 -13.20
N GLU A 103 -0.94 -1.35 -12.51
CA GLU A 103 0.29 -0.64 -12.19
C GLU A 103 1.08 -1.40 -11.14
N ARG A 104 2.38 -1.56 -11.42
CA ARG A 104 3.28 -2.36 -10.59
C ARG A 104 4.27 -1.46 -9.88
N PHE A 105 4.53 -1.80 -8.62
CA PHE A 105 5.47 -1.10 -7.76
C PHE A 105 6.41 -2.07 -7.06
N LEU A 106 7.72 -1.84 -7.18
CA LEU A 106 8.69 -2.47 -6.30
C LEU A 106 8.73 -1.68 -4.98
N CYS A 107 8.19 -2.27 -3.93
CA CYS A 107 8.16 -1.68 -2.60
C CYS A 107 9.24 -2.30 -1.72
N ILE A 108 9.96 -1.45 -1.00
CA ILE A 108 10.89 -1.85 0.06
C ILE A 108 10.60 -1.02 1.30
N GLY A 109 10.81 -1.60 2.47
CA GLY A 109 10.65 -0.83 3.70
C GLY A 109 10.96 -1.56 4.98
N PHE A 110 10.64 -0.87 6.06
CA PHE A 110 11.04 -1.21 7.41
C PHE A 110 9.85 -1.11 8.36
N GLY A 111 9.78 -2.02 9.33
CA GLY A 111 8.87 -2.01 10.46
C GLY A 111 9.64 -1.95 11.79
N ARG A 112 9.24 -1.06 12.70
CA ARG A 112 9.78 -0.99 14.07
C ARG A 112 8.83 -0.28 15.04
N PRO A 113 8.90 -0.55 16.36
CA PRO A 113 8.22 0.27 17.35
C PRO A 113 8.80 1.69 17.42
N LEU A 114 7.98 2.67 17.79
CA LEU A 114 8.43 4.05 17.99
C LEU A 114 9.24 4.17 19.27
N ALA A 115 10.33 4.95 19.22
CA ALA A 115 11.19 5.17 20.39
C ALA A 115 10.46 5.81 21.58
N MET A 116 9.55 6.75 21.32
CA MET A 116 8.80 7.48 22.36
C MET A 116 7.49 6.82 22.76
N GLN A 117 7.00 5.86 21.96
CA GLN A 117 5.73 5.15 22.19
C GLN A 117 5.90 3.69 21.73
N PRO A 118 6.55 2.83 22.54
CA PRO A 118 6.90 1.48 22.12
C PRO A 118 5.70 0.60 21.70
N ASP A 119 4.50 0.88 22.24
CA ASP A 119 3.26 0.20 21.87
C ASP A 119 2.80 0.54 20.44
N VAL A 120 3.28 1.67 19.89
CA VAL A 120 2.99 2.10 18.53
C VAL A 120 4.07 1.57 17.60
N LYS A 121 3.67 0.66 16.72
CA LYS A 121 4.45 0.12 15.62
C LYS A 121 4.34 1.07 14.43
N SER A 122 5.49 1.39 13.84
CA SER A 122 5.61 2.22 12.66
C SER A 122 6.20 1.42 11.52
N SER A 123 5.62 1.57 10.33
CA SER A 123 6.23 1.12 9.09
C SER A 123 6.52 2.30 8.19
N VAL A 124 7.60 2.20 7.44
CA VAL A 124 8.02 3.18 6.44
C VAL A 124 8.48 2.44 5.20
N ILE A 125 7.91 2.80 4.06
CA ILE A 125 8.24 2.18 2.77
C ILE A 125 8.52 3.25 1.72
N VAL A 126 9.30 2.86 0.72
CA VAL A 126 9.31 3.50 -0.59
C VAL A 126 8.84 2.50 -1.63
N GLY A 127 8.07 2.98 -2.60
CA GLY A 127 7.66 2.19 -3.75
C GLY A 127 8.05 2.87 -5.04
N PHE A 128 8.68 2.09 -5.93
CA PHE A 128 9.14 2.54 -7.24
C PHE A 128 8.24 1.95 -8.32
N PRO A 129 7.70 2.76 -9.25
CA PRO A 129 6.94 2.23 -10.38
C PRO A 129 7.85 1.34 -11.21
N VAL A 130 7.34 0.18 -11.60
CA VAL A 130 8.10 -0.80 -12.38
C VAL A 130 8.01 -0.43 -13.85
N ASP A 131 8.98 0.37 -14.29
CA ASP A 131 9.16 0.81 -15.67
C ASP A 131 10.57 0.49 -16.20
N GLY A 132 10.81 0.84 -17.47
CA GLY A 132 12.10 0.58 -18.10
C GLY A 132 13.28 1.30 -17.45
N ASP A 133 13.06 2.40 -16.73
CA ASP A 133 14.12 3.15 -16.08
C ASP A 133 14.48 2.53 -14.73
N LEU A 134 13.49 2.06 -13.96
CA LEU A 134 13.74 1.25 -12.76
C LEU A 134 14.56 0.01 -13.11
N MET A 135 14.18 -0.72 -14.16
CA MET A 135 14.83 -1.99 -14.53
C MET A 135 16.31 -1.82 -14.94
N LYS A 136 16.70 -0.64 -15.45
CA LYS A 136 18.10 -0.33 -15.78
C LYS A 136 18.96 -0.12 -14.52
N VAL A 137 18.36 0.39 -13.45
CA VAL A 137 19.06 0.79 -12.22
C VAL A 137 19.00 -0.32 -11.16
N VAL A 138 17.81 -0.87 -10.92
CA VAL A 138 17.55 -1.88 -9.89
C VAL A 138 17.51 -3.26 -10.54
N ARG A 139 18.68 -3.88 -10.68
CA ARG A 139 18.87 -5.16 -11.40
C ARG A 139 18.19 -6.37 -10.77
N PHE A 140 17.74 -6.27 -9.52
CA PHE A 140 17.03 -7.34 -8.81
C PHE A 140 15.52 -7.15 -8.82
N ALA A 141 14.99 -6.14 -9.53
CA ALA A 141 13.56 -5.79 -9.48
C ALA A 141 12.63 -6.91 -10.00
N ASP A 142 13.15 -7.84 -10.81
CA ASP A 142 12.44 -9.00 -11.36
C ASP A 142 12.77 -10.32 -10.65
N ASP A 143 13.53 -10.29 -9.54
CA ASP A 143 13.94 -11.47 -8.80
C ASP A 143 12.69 -12.30 -8.38
N PRO A 144 12.61 -13.59 -8.76
CA PRO A 144 11.47 -14.44 -8.44
C PRO A 144 11.29 -14.68 -6.92
N ALA A 145 12.32 -14.43 -6.10
CA ALA A 145 12.22 -14.49 -4.65
C ALA A 145 11.44 -13.31 -4.05
N ILE A 146 11.20 -12.23 -4.80
CA ILE A 146 10.39 -11.10 -4.34
C ILE A 146 8.91 -11.49 -4.37
N PRO A 147 8.19 -11.45 -3.22
CA PRO A 147 6.77 -11.75 -3.18
C PRO A 147 5.98 -10.80 -4.08
N ARG A 148 5.10 -11.37 -4.91
CA ARG A 148 4.22 -10.63 -5.81
C ARG A 148 2.82 -10.63 -5.25
N GLU A 149 2.28 -9.44 -5.00
CA GLU A 149 1.00 -9.27 -4.33
C GLU A 149 0.06 -8.42 -5.16
N ILE A 150 -1.13 -8.94 -5.42
CA ILE A 150 -2.23 -8.17 -5.99
C ILE A 150 -2.90 -7.38 -4.86
N ILE A 151 -2.89 -6.06 -5.00
CA ILE A 151 -3.36 -5.11 -4.01
C ILE A 151 -4.50 -4.25 -4.56
N HIS A 152 -5.22 -3.60 -3.64
CA HIS A 152 -6.23 -2.58 -3.94
C HIS A 152 -6.07 -1.41 -2.97
N GLU A 153 -6.88 -0.36 -3.10
CA GLU A 153 -6.88 0.82 -2.24
C GLU A 153 -7.32 0.47 -0.80
N THR A 154 -8.57 0.02 -0.66
CA THR A 154 -9.22 -0.24 0.63
C THR A 154 -10.05 -1.52 0.58
N CYS A 155 -10.31 -2.13 1.73
CA CYS A 155 -11.08 -3.38 1.81
C CYS A 155 -12.54 -3.16 1.36
N GLU A 156 -13.10 -1.98 1.65
CA GLU A 156 -14.48 -1.58 1.34
C GLU A 156 -14.74 -1.44 -0.17
N ARG A 157 -13.68 -1.16 -0.94
CA ARG A 157 -13.73 -1.00 -2.40
C ARG A 157 -13.23 -2.23 -3.15
N CYS A 158 -12.51 -3.12 -2.47
CA CYS A 158 -11.81 -4.23 -3.09
C CYS A 158 -12.79 -5.29 -3.64
N PRO A 159 -12.67 -5.68 -4.92
CA PRO A 159 -13.53 -6.70 -5.54
C PRO A 159 -13.04 -8.14 -5.33
N LEU A 160 -11.90 -8.35 -4.67
CA LEU A 160 -11.39 -9.71 -4.40
C LEU A 160 -12.33 -10.48 -3.48
N THR A 161 -12.62 -11.73 -3.80
CA THR A 161 -13.45 -12.59 -2.95
C THR A 161 -12.71 -13.00 -1.66
N ALA A 162 -13.43 -13.64 -0.72
CA ALA A 162 -12.82 -14.15 0.52
C ALA A 162 -11.76 -15.23 0.23
N GLU A 163 -11.98 -16.06 -0.78
CA GLU A 163 -11.04 -17.08 -1.25
C GLU A 163 -9.79 -16.44 -1.88
N GLN A 164 -9.96 -15.31 -2.54
CA GLN A 164 -8.87 -14.56 -3.16
C GLN A 164 -8.10 -13.69 -2.18
N CYS A 165 -8.65 -13.34 -1.01
CA CYS A 165 -8.03 -12.44 -0.03
C CYS A 165 -8.30 -12.85 1.42
N ALA A 166 -7.45 -13.71 1.97
CA ALA A 166 -7.51 -14.20 3.35
C ALA A 166 -7.20 -13.13 4.43
N VAL A 167 -6.72 -11.95 4.03
CA VAL A 167 -6.30 -10.87 4.94
C VAL A 167 -7.23 -9.66 4.90
N ARG A 168 -8.40 -9.79 4.27
CA ARG A 168 -9.40 -8.72 4.18
C ARG A 168 -9.76 -8.22 5.60
N GLY A 169 -9.69 -6.90 5.79
CA GLY A 169 -9.94 -6.27 7.09
C GLY A 169 -11.34 -5.69 7.27
N ALA A 170 -12.11 -5.54 6.18
CA ALA A 170 -13.48 -5.04 6.20
C ALA A 170 -14.28 -5.56 4.99
N GLU A 171 -15.61 -5.57 5.13
CA GLU A 171 -16.53 -5.95 4.07
C GLU A 171 -16.53 -4.94 2.91
N PRO A 172 -16.75 -5.36 1.65
CA PRO A 172 -16.70 -4.51 0.47
C PRO A 172 -17.97 -3.63 0.31
N VAL A 173 -18.36 -2.92 1.36
CA VAL A 173 -19.63 -2.18 1.43
C VAL A 173 -19.74 -1.06 0.38
N ILE A 174 -18.63 -0.40 0.04
CA ILE A 174 -18.61 0.66 -0.99
C ILE A 174 -18.75 0.04 -2.38
N LEU A 175 -18.08 -1.10 -2.63
CA LEU A 175 -18.23 -1.83 -3.87
C LEU A 175 -19.67 -2.31 -4.07
N GLN A 176 -20.27 -2.91 -3.04
CA GLN A 176 -21.65 -3.39 -3.07
C GLN A 176 -22.63 -2.25 -3.36
N ALA A 177 -22.47 -1.10 -2.69
CA ALA A 177 -23.29 0.09 -2.94
C ALA A 177 -23.16 0.60 -4.38
N LYS A 178 -21.94 0.63 -4.93
CA LYS A 178 -21.69 1.01 -6.33
C LYS A 178 -22.34 0.03 -7.32
N GLN A 179 -22.30 -1.27 -7.03
CA GLN A 179 -22.93 -2.30 -7.85
C GLN A 179 -24.45 -2.16 -7.83
N ALA A 180 -25.05 -1.99 -6.66
CA ALA A 180 -26.50 -1.79 -6.51
C ALA A 180 -26.99 -0.54 -7.25
N GLU A 181 -26.28 0.59 -7.15
CA GLU A 181 -26.67 1.80 -7.90
C GLU A 181 -26.53 1.61 -9.42
N ARG A 182 -25.49 0.89 -9.87
CA ARG A 182 -25.32 0.55 -11.28
C ARG A 182 -26.46 -0.33 -11.79
N GLU A 183 -26.85 -1.34 -11.03
CA GLU A 183 -27.98 -2.22 -11.35
C GLU A 183 -29.30 -1.45 -11.42
N ARG A 184 -29.55 -0.57 -10.44
CA ARG A 184 -30.74 0.29 -10.42
C ARG A 184 -30.79 1.21 -11.64
N ARG A 185 -29.67 1.85 -11.99
CA ARG A 185 -29.57 2.73 -13.17
C ARG A 185 -29.80 1.95 -14.48
N LEU A 186 -29.26 0.74 -14.58
CA LEU A 186 -29.48 -0.12 -15.74
C LEU A 186 -30.96 -0.54 -15.86
N ALA A 187 -31.59 -0.93 -14.76
CA ALA A 187 -33.03 -1.27 -14.75
C ALA A 187 -33.90 -0.09 -15.19
N LEU A 188 -33.65 1.11 -14.67
CA LEU A 188 -34.35 2.34 -15.08
C LEU A 188 -34.15 2.65 -16.57
N SER A 189 -32.92 2.48 -17.08
CA SER A 189 -32.63 2.72 -18.51
C SER A 189 -33.36 1.75 -19.44
N ARG A 190 -33.50 0.48 -19.03
CA ARG A 190 -34.25 -0.54 -19.79
C ARG A 190 -35.74 -0.23 -19.81
N LEU A 191 -36.33 0.13 -18.67
CA LEU A 191 -37.74 0.51 -18.59
C LEU A 191 -38.03 1.76 -19.42
N ALA A 192 -37.14 2.77 -19.37
CA ALA A 192 -37.28 3.98 -20.17
C ALA A 192 -37.15 3.73 -21.69
N ALA A 193 -36.39 2.73 -22.11
CA ALA A 193 -36.31 2.31 -23.51
C ALA A 193 -37.60 1.62 -23.96
N GLN A 194 -38.15 0.71 -23.15
CA GLN A 194 -39.41 0.02 -23.44
C GLN A 194 -40.58 0.99 -23.59
N LEU A 195 -40.69 1.98 -22.69
CA LEU A 195 -41.73 3.02 -22.75
C LEU A 195 -41.59 4.00 -23.93
N ARG A 196 -40.49 3.99 -24.69
CA ARG A 196 -40.29 4.81 -25.89
C ARG A 196 -40.59 4.06 -27.18
N GLU A 197 -40.67 2.73 -27.11
CA GLU A 197 -41.00 1.86 -28.24
C GLU A 197 -42.51 1.56 -28.33
N GLU A 198 -43.27 1.90 -27.28
CA GLU A 198 -44.74 1.95 -27.22
C GLU A 198 -45.29 3.33 -27.60
#